data_AF-A0A3M8H4E2-F1
#
_entry.id   AF-A0A3M8H4E2-F1
#
_cell.length_a   1.000
_cell.length_b   1.000
_cell.length_c   1.000
_cell.angle_alpha   90.00
_cell.angle_beta   90.00
_cell.angle_gamma   90.00
#
_symmetry.space_group_name_H-M   'P 1'
#
loop_
_entity.id
_entity.type
_entity.pdbx_description
1 polymer ?
#
loop_
_entity_poly.entity_id
_entity_poly.type
_entity_poly.pdbx_seq_one_letter_code
_entity_poly.pdbx_strand_id
1 'polypeptide(L)'
;MKYVTIGFILSLVGIIVSLVFWDIHMIPVITSSIGVVFLVATLIFSGTLVSGDRIRANYATESEEDRKSRYKMFTSSLLLAIPNFIVSIVFSFLLNNG
;
A
#
# COMPACT_ATOMS: atom_id res chain seq x y z
N MET A 1 -3.93 13.47 -3.41
CA MET A 1 -3.13 13.43 -4.67
C MET A 1 -1.66 13.10 -4.45
N LYS A 2 -0.91 13.83 -3.59
CA LYS A 2 0.54 13.57 -3.42
C LYS A 2 0.95 12.11 -3.15
N TYR A 3 0.20 11.37 -2.32
CA TYR A 3 0.52 9.97 -2.02
C TYR A 3 0.26 9.02 -3.18
N VAL A 4 -0.72 9.32 -4.03
CA VAL A 4 -0.95 8.57 -5.27
C VAL A 4 0.24 8.77 -6.20
N THR A 5 0.72 10.01 -6.35
CA THR A 5 1.93 10.33 -7.13
C THR A 5 3.15 9.60 -6.60
N ILE A 6 3.36 9.59 -5.27
CA ILE A 6 4.45 8.82 -4.64
C ILE A 6 4.27 7.32 -4.91
N GLY A 7 3.05 6.79 -4.84
CA GLY A 7 2.76 5.40 -5.17
C GLY A 7 3.16 5.06 -6.61
N PHE A 8 2.85 5.93 -7.58
CA PHE A 8 3.30 5.76 -8.96
C PHE A 8 4.83 5.80 -9.10
N ILE A 9 5.51 6.72 -8.40
CA ILE A 9 6.98 6.78 -8.39
C ILE A 9 7.55 5.47 -7.83
N LEU A 10 6.98 4.94 -6.75
CA LEU A 10 7.40 3.66 -6.17
C LEU A 10 7.18 2.50 -7.14
N SER A 11 6.05 2.47 -7.86
CA SER A 11 5.82 1.45 -8.89
C SER A 11 6.85 1.55 -10.02
N LEU A 12 7.19 2.76 -10.47
CA LEU A 12 8.22 2.99 -11.49
C LEU A 12 9.60 2.51 -11.02
N VAL A 13 9.96 2.82 -9.77
CA VAL A 13 11.20 2.31 -9.16
C VAL A 13 11.17 0.79 -9.10
N GLY A 14 10.04 0.18 -8.70
CA GLY A 14 9.88 -1.28 -8.69
C GLY A 14 10.06 -1.92 -10.07
N ILE A 15 9.53 -1.29 -11.12
CA ILE A 15 9.75 -1.72 -12.52
C ILE A 15 11.22 -1.64 -12.88
N ILE A 16 11.88 -0.50 -12.65
CA ILE A 16 13.29 -0.29 -12.99
C ILE A 16 14.18 -1.30 -12.23
N VAL A 17 13.96 -1.47 -10.93
CA VAL A 17 14.69 -2.45 -10.11
C VAL A 17 14.53 -3.87 -10.65
N SER A 18 13.30 -4.25 -11.01
CA SER A 18 13.04 -5.58 -11.58
C SER A 18 13.81 -5.80 -12.88
N LEU A 19 13.83 -4.82 -13.78
CA LEU A 19 14.52 -4.91 -15.07
C LEU A 19 16.05 -4.85 -14.96
N VAL A 20 16.59 -4.14 -13.97
CA VAL A 20 18.04 -3.99 -13.78
C VAL A 20 18.66 -5.21 -13.12
N PHE A 21 17.98 -5.79 -12.13
CA PHE A 21 18.52 -6.90 -11.32
C PHE A 21 18.01 -8.28 -11.75
N TRP A 22 16.86 -8.34 -12.43
CA TRP A 22 16.22 -9.57 -12.90
C TRP A 22 15.70 -9.37 -14.34
N ASP A 23 14.43 -9.71 -14.60
CA ASP A 23 13.77 -9.58 -15.89
C ASP A 23 12.32 -9.05 -15.73
N ILE A 24 11.60 -8.98 -16.85
CA ILE A 24 10.22 -8.47 -16.91
C ILE A 24 9.23 -9.30 -16.07
N HIS A 25 9.48 -10.60 -15.87
CA HIS A 25 8.62 -11.49 -15.07
C HIS A 25 8.71 -11.19 -13.58
N MET A 26 9.72 -10.44 -13.13
CA MET A 26 9.86 -10.05 -11.74
C MET A 26 9.06 -8.79 -11.37
N ILE A 27 8.60 -8.01 -12.37
CA ILE A 27 7.82 -6.77 -12.15
C ILE A 27 6.57 -7.01 -11.29
N PRO A 28 5.71 -8.01 -11.56
CA PRO A 28 4.52 -8.22 -10.75
C PRO A 28 4.83 -8.60 -9.30
N VAL A 29 5.90 -9.36 -9.08
CA VAL A 29 6.32 -9.82 -7.75
C VAL A 29 6.84 -8.65 -6.91
N ILE A 30 7.72 -7.81 -7.48
CA ILE A 30 8.29 -6.67 -6.75
C ILE A 30 7.21 -5.63 -6.45
N THR A 31 6.40 -5.26 -7.45
CA THR A 31 5.36 -4.23 -7.25
C THR A 31 4.24 -4.71 -6.33
N SER A 32 3.81 -5.98 -6.40
CA SER A 32 2.86 -6.52 -5.41
C SER A 32 3.45 -6.54 -4.00
N SER A 33 4.73 -6.87 -3.84
CA SER A 33 5.39 -6.86 -2.53
C SER A 33 5.38 -5.47 -1.89
N ILE A 34 5.69 -4.42 -2.67
CA ILE A 34 5.56 -3.03 -2.23
C ILE A 34 4.11 -2.70 -1.84
N GLY A 35 3.15 -3.11 -2.67
CA GLY A 35 1.72 -2.96 -2.39
C GLY A 35 1.30 -3.62 -1.07
N VAL A 36 1.75 -4.84 -0.81
CA VAL A 36 1.46 -5.59 0.43
C VAL A 36 2.02 -4.88 1.65
N VAL A 37 3.24 -4.33 1.59
CA VAL A 37 3.82 -3.57 2.72
C VAL A 37 2.90 -2.40 3.11
N PHE A 38 2.41 -1.63 2.12
CA PHE A 38 1.52 -0.52 2.40
C PHE A 38 0.10 -0.95 2.77
N LEU A 39 -0.37 -2.09 2.26
CA LEU A 39 -1.64 -2.68 2.68
C LEU A 39 -1.60 -3.10 4.14
N VAL A 40 -0.51 -3.75 4.59
CA VAL A 40 -0.31 -4.10 5.99
C VAL A 40 -0.32 -2.84 6.87
N ALA A 41 0.39 -1.79 6.47
CA ALA A 41 0.33 -0.51 7.17
C ALA A 41 -1.11 0.05 7.25
N THR A 42 -1.87 -0.07 6.16
CA THR A 42 -3.29 0.33 6.12
C THR A 42 -4.12 -0.46 7.13
N LEU A 43 -3.94 -1.79 7.22
CA LEU A 43 -4.65 -2.64 8.18
C LEU A 43 -4.30 -2.32 9.64
N ILE A 44 -3.04 -1.96 9.90
CA ILE A 44 -2.60 -1.53 11.23
C ILE A 44 -3.30 -0.23 11.62
N PHE A 45 -3.24 0.79 10.77
CA PHE A 45 -3.81 2.11 11.09
C PHE A 45 -5.35 2.15 11.04
N SER A 46 -6.00 1.19 10.37
CA SER A 46 -7.46 1.07 10.41
C SER A 46 -7.98 0.56 11.76
N GLY A 47 -7.13 -0.07 12.57
CA GLY A 47 -7.53 -0.73 13.82
C GLY A 47 -8.20 -2.10 13.62
N THR A 48 -8.28 -2.60 12.39
CA THR A 48 -8.93 -3.91 12.10
C THR A 48 -8.24 -5.11 12.74
N LEU A 49 -6.98 -4.97 13.17
CA LEU A 49 -6.19 -6.04 13.78
C LEU A 49 -6.34 -6.13 15.31
N VAL A 50 -7.14 -5.26 15.95
CA VAL A 50 -7.41 -5.27 17.40
C VAL A 50 -8.88 -5.56 17.72
N SER A 51 -9.16 -6.01 18.95
CA SER A 51 -10.53 -6.37 19.37
C SER A 51 -11.47 -5.17 19.41
N GLY A 52 -12.77 -5.41 19.19
CA GLY A 52 -13.80 -4.37 19.21
C GLY A 52 -13.85 -3.58 20.54
N ASP A 53 -13.59 -4.24 21.68
CA ASP A 53 -13.48 -3.58 22.98
C ASP A 53 -12.32 -2.58 23.02
N ARG A 54 -11.16 -2.98 22.48
CA ARG A 54 -9.99 -2.10 22.40
C ARG A 54 -10.23 -0.94 21.45
N ILE A 55 -10.93 -1.16 20.33
CA ILE A 55 -11.31 -0.07 19.41
C ILE A 55 -12.24 0.92 20.10
N ARG A 56 -13.25 0.46 20.85
CA ARG A 56 -14.17 1.34 21.59
C ARG A 56 -13.46 2.12 22.70
N ALA A 57 -12.57 1.46 23.45
CA ALA A 57 -11.77 2.11 24.48
C ALA A 57 -10.84 3.17 23.87
N ASN A 58 -10.08 2.82 22.83
CA ASN A 58 -9.20 3.76 22.11
C ASN A 58 -10.00 4.94 21.57
N TYR A 59 -11.17 4.70 20.97
CA TYR A 59 -12.02 5.77 20.46
C TYR A 59 -12.52 6.73 21.55
N ALA A 60 -12.79 6.23 22.75
CA ALA A 60 -13.26 7.04 23.88
C ALA A 60 -12.14 7.88 24.52
N THR A 61 -10.88 7.46 24.42
CA THR A 61 -9.73 8.13 25.07
C THR A 61 -8.82 8.88 24.10
N GLU A 62 -8.91 8.62 22.79
CA GLU A 62 -8.07 9.24 21.78
C GLU A 62 -8.42 10.72 21.56
N SER A 63 -7.40 11.55 21.41
CA SER A 63 -7.59 12.95 21.05
C SER A 63 -8.01 13.12 19.59
N GLU A 64 -8.69 14.23 19.29
CA GLU A 64 -9.06 14.57 17.91
C GLU A 64 -7.84 14.68 16.97
N GLU A 65 -6.71 15.15 17.49
CA GLU A 65 -5.47 15.29 16.74
C GLU A 65 -4.84 13.94 16.41
N ASP A 66 -4.76 13.03 17.38
CA ASP A 66 -4.26 11.66 17.19
C ASP A 66 -5.15 10.90 16.20
N ARG A 67 -6.47 11.07 16.33
CA ARG A 67 -7.44 10.45 15.42
C ARG A 67 -7.22 10.91 13.98
N LYS A 68 -7.05 12.22 13.78
CA LYS A 68 -6.77 12.80 12.45
C LYS A 68 -5.42 12.32 11.91
N SER A 69 -4.41 12.20 12.77
CA SER A 69 -3.09 11.68 12.40
C SER A 69 -3.19 10.22 11.94
N ARG A 70 -3.88 9.35 12.70
CA ARG A 70 -4.11 7.95 12.33
C ARG A 70 -4.88 7.83 11.02
N TYR A 71 -5.96 8.60 10.83
CA TYR A 71 -6.70 8.60 9.57
C TYR A 71 -5.84 9.05 8.38
N LYS A 72 -4.97 10.05 8.59
CA LYS A 72 -4.01 10.47 7.57
C LYS A 72 -3.01 9.35 7.24
N MET A 73 -2.50 8.63 8.24
CA MET A 73 -1.61 7.48 8.02
C MET A 73 -2.34 6.38 7.24
N PHE A 74 -3.51 5.93 7.72
CA PHE A 74 -4.39 4.97 7.03
C PHE A 74 -4.62 5.33 5.57
N THR A 75 -5.11 6.53 5.30
CA THR A 75 -5.42 6.97 3.93
C THR A 75 -4.16 7.10 3.08
N SER A 76 -3.06 7.60 3.63
CA SER A 76 -1.80 7.72 2.89
C SER A 76 -1.21 6.36 2.51
N SER A 77 -1.22 5.38 3.42
CA SER A 77 -0.76 4.01 3.16
C SER A 77 -1.61 3.34 2.09
N LEU A 78 -2.94 3.48 2.15
CA LEU A 78 -3.83 2.91 1.15
C LEU A 78 -3.56 3.50 -0.24
N LEU A 79 -3.38 4.83 -0.32
CA LEU A 79 -3.09 5.51 -1.58
C LEU A 79 -1.70 5.18 -2.16
N LEU A 80 -0.75 4.75 -1.34
CA LEU A 80 0.56 4.23 -1.79
C LEU A 80 0.45 2.80 -2.32
N ALA A 81 -0.40 1.97 -1.70
CA ALA A 81 -0.61 0.58 -2.10
C ALA A 81 -1.28 0.44 -3.49
N ILE A 82 -2.30 1.26 -3.76
CA ILE A 82 -3.15 1.12 -4.95
C ILE A 82 -2.35 1.15 -6.27
N PRO A 83 -1.48 2.14 -6.56
CA PRO A 83 -0.73 2.17 -7.81
C PRO A 83 0.21 0.97 -8.00
N ASN A 84 0.73 0.41 -6.90
CA ASN A 84 1.62 -0.75 -6.92
C ASN A 84 0.86 -2.02 -7.30
N PHE A 85 -0.34 -2.23 -6.74
CA PHE A 85 -1.20 -3.34 -7.13
C PHE A 85 -1.72 -3.22 -8.56
N ILE A 86 -2.07 -2.00 -9.01
CA ILE A 86 -2.48 -1.78 -10.41
C ILE A 86 -1.37 -2.22 -11.36
N VAL A 87 -0.14 -1.78 -11.14
CA VAL A 87 1.01 -2.18 -11.98
C VAL A 87 1.23 -3.69 -11.95
N SER A 88 1.20 -4.30 -10.76
CA SER A 88 1.34 -5.76 -10.63
C SER A 88 0.27 -6.52 -11.43
N ILE A 89 -1.01 -6.15 -11.30
CA ILE A 89 -2.12 -6.78 -12.01
C ILE A 89 -1.98 -6.61 -13.52
N VAL A 90 -1.65 -5.39 -13.98
CA VAL A 90 -1.48 -5.10 -15.41
C VAL A 90 -0.35 -5.94 -16.00
N PHE A 91 0.84 -5.96 -15.38
CA PHE A 91 1.96 -6.74 -15.90
C PHE A 91 1.71 -8.24 -15.82
N SER A 92 1.10 -8.76 -14.74
CA SER A 92 0.70 -10.17 -14.66
C SER A 92 -0.25 -10.54 -15.79
N PHE A 93 -1.23 -9.70 -16.11
CA PHE A 93 -2.17 -9.96 -17.19
C PHE A 93 -1.47 -9.92 -18.56
N LEU A 94 -0.59 -8.95 -18.80
CA LEU A 94 0.15 -8.83 -20.06
C LEU A 94 1.11 -10.00 -20.30
N LEU A 95 1.81 -10.46 -19.26
CA LEU A 95 2.78 -11.56 -19.38
C LEU A 95 2.13 -12.94 -19.52
N ASN A 96 0.90 -13.12 -19.02
CA ASN A 96 0.18 -14.39 -19.11
C ASN A 96 -0.62 -14.55 -20.41
N ASN A 97 -0.88 -13.46 -21.14
CA ASN A 97 -1.66 -13.46 -22.39
C ASN A 97 -0.85 -12.99 -23.61
N GLY A 98 0.47 -12.81 -23.46
CA GLY A 98 1.41 -12.38 -24.49
C GLY A 98 2.20 -13.51 -25.11
#